data_AF-A0A8H4B7D9-F1
#
_entry.id   AF-A0A8H4B7D9-F1
#
_cell.length_a   1.000
_cell.length_b   1.000
_cell.length_c   1.000
_cell.angle_alpha   90.00
_cell.angle_beta   90.00
_cell.angle_gamma   90.00
#
_symmetry.space_group_name_H-M   'P 1'
#
loop_
_entity.id
_entity.type
_entity.pdbx_description
1 polymer ?
#
loop_
_entity_poly.entity_id
_entity_poly.type
_entity_poly.pdbx_seq_one_letter_code
_entity_poly.pdbx_strand_id
1 'polypeptide(L)'
;MTKKRRTSHTSQASTASTTSSSGDMYLSTRTRKSISKSRRSSAVDEKPPSRRASVAAALSLLSLPSFNEQLSAAQVANALDVHAMYKVKVDRSSRKLEYFFGEPTPVDVCISEINKEGLKAMLESKVPLCYFLYHLLDEFSSENLFFFLEVEQFENYKKKSSRKHKEMARRIYDTYIVNDSYLEVNLDDRVKRHIADQMNAENDEICPSIFAEAQTCAYIMLESSFIRFLHTSVYEDMVENCGFLNIHYDKTVTSNALNYLTQYLRHQQDMVIMHSKDHGPLGDSLTEMNIRHYDLTKAVVNGFIKDLFSIDYFDSSSLLSSSASSNSSSSSTKSVHLPSKKLTKKRPSIKIRENGRRISM
;
A
#
# COMPACT_ATOMS: atom_id res chain seq x y z
N MET A 1 -56.91 -13.22 13.79
CA MET A 1 -57.62 -12.21 14.60
C MET A 1 -57.21 -12.33 16.06
N THR A 2 -57.35 -11.24 16.84
CA THR A 2 -57.48 -11.13 18.33
C THR A 2 -56.94 -12.25 19.26
N LYS A 3 -55.96 -11.99 20.16
CA LYS A 3 -56.03 -11.28 21.48
C LYS A 3 -56.46 -12.17 22.68
N LYS A 4 -55.58 -12.32 23.70
CA LYS A 4 -55.84 -12.71 25.12
C LYS A 4 -54.59 -12.41 26.00
N ARG A 5 -54.56 -12.74 27.30
CA ARG A 5 -53.55 -12.26 28.31
C ARG A 5 -53.46 -13.17 29.56
N ARG A 6 -52.39 -13.01 30.37
CA ARG A 6 -52.12 -13.56 31.76
C ARG A 6 -51.44 -14.96 31.79
N THR A 7 -50.45 -15.33 32.63
CA THR A 7 -50.04 -15.10 34.07
C THR A 7 -50.86 -15.92 35.09
N SER A 8 -50.34 -16.59 36.15
CA SER A 8 -49.02 -16.53 36.85
C SER A 8 -48.75 -17.70 37.85
N HIS A 9 -47.46 -17.97 38.15
CA HIS A 9 -46.80 -18.56 39.36
C HIS A 9 -47.41 -19.67 40.26
N THR A 10 -46.58 -20.70 40.53
CA THR A 10 -46.50 -21.68 41.66
C THR A 10 -45.19 -22.50 41.45
N SER A 11 -44.42 -23.12 42.36
CA SER A 11 -44.40 -23.27 43.86
C SER A 11 -43.23 -22.44 44.47
N GLN A 12 -42.74 -22.48 45.73
CA GLN A 12 -42.91 -23.29 46.98
C GLN A 12 -42.20 -24.67 47.11
N ALA A 13 -41.00 -24.72 47.75
CA ALA A 13 -40.48 -25.85 48.57
C ALA A 13 -39.25 -25.43 49.42
N SER A 14 -39.02 -26.04 50.60
CA SER A 14 -37.97 -25.65 51.56
C SER A 14 -37.67 -26.72 52.64
N THR A 15 -36.40 -26.92 53.00
CA THR A 15 -35.95 -27.70 54.19
C THR A 15 -34.63 -27.15 54.77
N ALA A 16 -34.43 -27.34 56.08
CA ALA A 16 -33.17 -27.12 56.81
C ALA A 16 -32.48 -28.50 57.09
N SER A 17 -31.43 -28.71 57.91
CA SER A 17 -30.78 -27.95 58.99
C SER A 17 -29.44 -28.58 59.42
N THR A 18 -28.49 -27.79 59.97
CA THR A 18 -27.41 -28.18 60.94
C THR A 18 -26.36 -29.25 60.53
N THR A 19 -25.09 -29.30 61.00
CA THR A 19 -24.33 -28.55 62.04
C THR A 19 -22.79 -28.63 61.80
N SER A 20 -22.04 -27.67 62.36
CA SER A 20 -20.63 -27.76 62.85
C SER A 20 -19.48 -28.34 61.99
N SER A 21 -18.50 -27.50 61.60
CA SER A 21 -17.09 -27.57 62.07
C SER A 21 -16.30 -26.31 61.66
N SER A 22 -15.14 -26.06 62.26
CA SER A 22 -14.35 -24.82 62.09
C SER A 22 -13.30 -24.88 60.97
N GLY A 23 -12.99 -23.73 60.36
CA GLY A 23 -11.87 -23.60 59.41
C GLY A 23 -11.86 -22.25 58.66
N ASP A 24 -11.19 -21.24 59.22
CA ASP A 24 -11.07 -19.92 58.60
C ASP A 24 -10.13 -19.92 57.38
N MET A 25 -10.63 -19.43 56.24
CA MET A 25 -9.80 -19.03 55.08
C MET A 25 -10.41 -17.80 54.41
N TYR A 26 -9.83 -16.63 54.67
CA TYR A 26 -10.29 -15.34 54.15
C TYR A 26 -9.96 -15.19 52.66
N LEU A 27 -10.98 -15.09 51.81
CA LEU A 27 -10.90 -14.48 50.48
C LEU A 27 -12.07 -13.51 50.27
N SER A 28 -11.75 -12.21 50.19
CA SER A 28 -12.76 -11.13 50.25
C SER A 28 -13.41 -10.86 48.89
N THR A 29 -14.74 -10.75 48.88
CA THR A 29 -15.54 -10.50 47.66
C THR A 29 -15.55 -9.03 47.25
N ARG A 30 -15.32 -8.72 45.97
CA ARG A 30 -15.46 -7.36 45.43
C ARG A 30 -16.46 -7.26 44.25
N THR A 31 -17.73 -7.19 44.63
CA THR A 31 -18.87 -6.53 43.94
C THR A 31 -18.75 -6.22 42.43
N ARG A 32 -19.56 -6.92 41.61
CA ARG A 32 -19.98 -6.41 40.29
C ARG A 32 -20.77 -5.10 40.47
N LYS A 33 -20.41 -4.05 39.71
CA LYS A 33 -21.28 -2.87 39.52
C LYS A 33 -22.04 -3.00 38.20
N SER A 34 -23.33 -2.68 38.21
CA SER A 34 -24.15 -2.54 37.01
C SER A 34 -23.89 -1.19 36.35
N ILE A 35 -23.82 -1.16 35.01
CA ILE A 35 -23.76 0.09 34.24
C ILE A 35 -25.16 0.44 33.75
N SER A 36 -25.64 1.63 34.13
CA SER A 36 -26.96 2.15 33.78
C SER A 36 -27.06 2.47 32.29
N LYS A 37 -28.20 2.12 31.66
CA LYS A 37 -28.51 2.56 30.30
C LYS A 37 -28.79 4.07 30.31
N SER A 38 -27.93 4.87 29.68
CA SER A 38 -28.23 6.27 29.37
C SER A 38 -29.00 6.38 28.05
N ARG A 39 -29.89 7.39 27.94
CA ARG A 39 -30.56 7.74 26.68
C ARG A 39 -29.55 8.34 25.70
N ARG A 40 -29.65 7.98 24.42
CA ARG A 40 -29.19 8.82 23.30
C ARG A 40 -30.37 9.05 22.34
N SER A 41 -30.42 10.23 21.76
CA SER A 41 -31.51 10.73 20.91
C SER A 41 -31.52 10.13 19.50
N SER A 42 -32.64 10.31 18.81
CA SER A 42 -32.79 10.11 17.36
C SER A 42 -31.70 10.85 16.57
N ALA A 43 -31.01 10.26 15.59
CA ALA A 43 -31.43 9.42 14.46
C ALA A 43 -31.91 10.24 13.25
N VAL A 44 -30.96 10.50 12.34
CA VAL A 44 -31.16 10.49 10.89
C VAL A 44 -30.08 9.54 10.37
N ASP A 45 -30.45 8.30 10.05
CA ASP A 45 -29.55 7.30 9.49
C ASP A 45 -29.53 7.42 7.96
N GLU A 46 -28.61 8.23 7.43
CA GLU A 46 -28.19 8.15 6.03
C GLU A 46 -27.51 6.79 5.81
N LYS A 47 -28.25 5.87 5.20
CA LYS A 47 -27.85 4.47 5.03
C LYS A 47 -26.87 4.36 3.87
N PRO A 48 -25.66 3.80 4.05
CA PRO A 48 -24.64 3.78 2.99
C PRO A 48 -25.16 3.06 1.74
N PRO A 49 -24.83 3.57 0.53
CA PRO A 49 -25.38 3.07 -0.72
C PRO A 49 -25.06 1.57 -0.90
N SER A 50 -26.11 0.78 -1.14
CA SER A 50 -25.95 -0.67 -1.30
C SER A 50 -25.17 -1.01 -2.57
N ARG A 51 -24.57 -2.23 -2.65
CA ARG A 51 -23.80 -2.73 -3.81
C ARG A 51 -24.47 -2.54 -5.19
N ARG A 52 -25.80 -2.43 -5.26
CA ARG A 52 -26.49 -2.11 -6.53
C ARG A 52 -26.20 -0.69 -7.05
N ALA A 53 -25.93 0.28 -6.18
CA ALA A 53 -25.66 1.66 -6.58
C ALA A 53 -24.26 1.84 -7.17
N SER A 54 -23.22 1.28 -6.53
CA SER A 54 -21.86 1.31 -7.07
C SER A 54 -21.73 0.50 -8.36
N VAL A 55 -22.30 -0.71 -8.40
CA VAL A 55 -22.28 -1.55 -9.61
C VAL A 55 -23.15 -0.96 -10.72
N ALA A 56 -24.30 -0.31 -10.43
CA ALA A 56 -25.07 0.38 -11.46
C ALA A 56 -24.36 1.65 -11.97
N ALA A 57 -23.63 2.37 -11.13
CA ALA A 57 -22.78 3.47 -11.58
C ALA A 57 -21.71 2.96 -12.56
N ALA A 58 -20.92 1.95 -12.15
CA ALA A 58 -19.89 1.34 -13.01
C ALA A 58 -20.45 0.77 -14.32
N LEU A 59 -21.57 0.02 -14.28
CA LEU A 59 -22.23 -0.49 -15.49
C LEU A 59 -22.77 0.64 -16.39
N SER A 60 -23.13 1.79 -15.83
CA SER A 60 -23.55 2.97 -16.61
C SER A 60 -22.36 3.68 -17.28
N LEU A 61 -21.13 3.55 -16.76
CA LEU A 61 -19.91 4.01 -17.44
C LEU A 61 -19.60 3.12 -18.67
N LEU A 62 -19.75 1.80 -18.51
CA LEU A 62 -19.47 0.80 -19.53
C LEU A 62 -20.49 0.76 -20.69
N SER A 63 -21.58 1.53 -20.60
CA SER A 63 -22.67 1.55 -21.58
C SER A 63 -22.55 2.65 -22.64
N LEU A 64 -21.50 3.47 -22.62
CA LEU A 64 -21.36 4.65 -23.48
C LEU A 64 -20.67 4.31 -24.82
N PRO A 65 -21.25 4.69 -25.97
CA PRO A 65 -20.60 4.53 -27.27
C PRO A 65 -19.59 5.66 -27.52
N SER A 66 -18.30 5.29 -27.60
CA SER A 66 -17.16 6.18 -27.85
C SER A 66 -16.72 7.09 -26.69
N PHE A 67 -15.44 7.44 -26.71
CA PHE A 67 -14.72 8.19 -25.68
C PHE A 67 -14.97 9.72 -25.77
N ASN A 68 -16.23 10.18 -25.80
CA ASN A 68 -16.51 11.61 -25.63
C ASN A 68 -17.97 11.96 -25.22
N GLU A 69 -18.36 11.71 -23.97
CA GLU A 69 -19.42 12.51 -23.35
C GLU A 69 -19.24 12.62 -21.82
N GLN A 70 -19.73 13.72 -21.25
CA GLN A 70 -19.29 14.22 -19.94
C GLN A 70 -19.69 13.32 -18.77
N LEU A 71 -18.71 12.64 -18.16
CA LEU A 71 -18.83 12.19 -16.78
C LEU A 71 -19.02 13.43 -15.90
N SER A 72 -20.14 13.51 -15.17
CA SER A 72 -20.44 14.75 -14.45
C SER A 72 -19.43 15.00 -13.34
N ALA A 73 -18.94 16.24 -13.22
CA ALA A 73 -17.93 16.62 -12.23
C ALA A 73 -18.31 16.24 -10.78
N ALA A 74 -19.61 16.08 -10.49
CA ALA A 74 -20.11 15.57 -9.22
C ALA A 74 -19.87 14.05 -9.03
N GLN A 75 -20.14 13.21 -10.03
CA GLN A 75 -19.81 11.78 -9.97
C GLN A 75 -18.30 11.56 -9.84
N VAL A 76 -17.54 12.35 -10.61
CA VAL A 76 -16.08 12.43 -10.63
C VAL A 76 -15.58 12.74 -9.21
N ALA A 77 -15.92 13.90 -8.63
CA ALA A 77 -15.48 14.30 -7.28
C ALA A 77 -15.93 13.34 -6.16
N ASN A 78 -17.12 12.75 -6.25
CA ASN A 78 -17.62 11.78 -5.26
C ASN A 78 -16.74 10.52 -5.16
N ALA A 79 -16.05 10.12 -6.23
CA ALA A 79 -15.19 8.94 -6.22
C ALA A 79 -13.97 9.12 -5.30
N LEU A 80 -13.28 10.27 -5.39
CA LEU A 80 -12.16 10.60 -4.49
C LEU A 80 -12.62 10.81 -3.04
N ASP A 81 -13.77 11.45 -2.79
CA ASP A 81 -14.27 11.60 -1.41
C ASP A 81 -14.56 10.23 -0.77
N VAL A 82 -15.15 9.29 -1.52
CA VAL A 82 -15.36 7.90 -1.05
C VAL A 82 -14.05 7.16 -0.79
N HIS A 83 -12.99 7.42 -1.56
CA HIS A 83 -11.63 6.90 -1.29
C HIS A 83 -11.02 7.54 -0.04
N ALA A 84 -11.05 8.86 0.09
CA ALA A 84 -10.57 9.59 1.26
C ALA A 84 -11.29 9.17 2.56
N MET A 85 -12.61 8.99 2.51
CA MET A 85 -13.41 8.44 3.60
C MET A 85 -12.99 7.00 3.97
N TYR A 86 -12.63 6.18 2.99
CA TYR A 86 -12.10 4.83 3.22
C TYR A 86 -10.71 4.87 3.87
N LYS A 87 -9.78 5.67 3.36
CA LYS A 87 -8.45 5.91 3.93
C LYS A 87 -8.54 6.35 5.41
N VAL A 88 -9.43 7.28 5.72
CA VAL A 88 -9.72 7.74 7.09
C VAL A 88 -10.36 6.64 7.97
N LYS A 89 -11.16 5.73 7.42
CA LYS A 89 -11.70 4.54 8.13
C LYS A 89 -10.58 3.53 8.44
N VAL A 90 -9.65 3.30 7.50
CA VAL A 90 -8.50 2.40 7.67
C VAL A 90 -7.54 2.95 8.73
N ASP A 91 -7.08 4.20 8.58
CA ASP A 91 -6.19 4.88 9.54
C ASP A 91 -6.73 4.87 10.99
N ARG A 92 -8.02 5.20 11.17
CA ARG A 92 -8.71 5.11 12.48
C ARG A 92 -8.84 3.70 13.04
N SER A 93 -8.59 2.67 12.24
CA SER A 93 -8.60 1.26 12.64
C SER A 93 -7.18 0.79 12.95
N SER A 94 -6.20 1.10 12.09
CA SER A 94 -4.77 0.85 12.33
C SER A 94 -4.30 1.45 13.65
N ARG A 95 -4.61 2.72 13.92
CA ARG A 95 -4.27 3.38 15.20
C ARG A 95 -4.88 2.74 16.45
N LYS A 96 -5.98 1.99 16.31
CA LYS A 96 -6.57 1.21 17.42
C LYS A 96 -5.85 -0.12 17.61
N LEU A 97 -5.38 -0.75 16.53
CA LEU A 97 -4.54 -1.94 16.59
C LEU A 97 -3.18 -1.58 17.21
N GLU A 98 -2.52 -0.51 16.75
CA GLU A 98 -1.30 0.04 17.36
C GLU A 98 -1.48 0.32 18.86
N TYR A 99 -2.57 0.99 19.26
CA TYR A 99 -2.86 1.27 20.68
C TYR A 99 -3.12 -0.01 21.51
N PHE A 100 -3.64 -1.08 20.90
CA PHE A 100 -3.97 -2.32 21.59
C PHE A 100 -2.79 -3.31 21.67
N PHE A 101 -1.95 -3.37 20.64
CA PHE A 101 -0.81 -4.28 20.54
C PHE A 101 0.53 -3.65 20.90
N GLY A 102 0.65 -2.32 20.89
CA GLY A 102 1.87 -1.57 21.25
C GLY A 102 2.91 -1.46 20.12
N GLU A 103 2.74 -2.21 19.04
CA GLU A 103 3.62 -2.22 17.85
C GLU A 103 2.80 -1.95 16.57
N PRO A 104 3.43 -1.37 15.52
CA PRO A 104 2.79 -1.21 14.22
C PRO A 104 2.63 -2.58 13.54
N THR A 105 1.46 -3.20 13.72
CA THR A 105 1.14 -4.50 13.13
C THR A 105 1.22 -4.43 11.59
N PRO A 106 2.05 -5.26 10.92
CA PRO A 106 2.15 -5.28 9.46
C PRO A 106 0.90 -5.94 8.86
N VAL A 107 -0.17 -5.15 8.77
CA VAL A 107 -1.48 -5.50 8.26
C VAL A 107 -1.64 -4.91 6.86
N ASP A 108 -1.88 -5.78 5.89
CA ASP A 108 -2.21 -5.45 4.50
C ASP A 108 -3.71 -5.75 4.25
N VAL A 109 -4.27 -5.22 3.16
CA VAL A 109 -5.68 -5.38 2.83
C VAL A 109 -5.93 -6.80 2.27
N CYS A 110 -6.92 -7.48 2.83
CA CYS A 110 -7.33 -8.80 2.33
C CYS A 110 -8.25 -8.71 1.11
N ILE A 111 -8.20 -9.75 0.27
CA ILE A 111 -9.04 -9.91 -0.93
C ILE A 111 -10.54 -9.70 -0.63
N SER A 112 -11.04 -10.15 0.52
CA SER A 112 -12.44 -9.97 0.91
C SER A 112 -12.85 -8.51 1.17
N GLU A 113 -11.94 -7.63 1.61
CA GLU A 113 -12.23 -6.19 1.71
C GLU A 113 -12.09 -5.52 0.33
N ILE A 114 -11.12 -5.92 -0.50
CA ILE A 114 -10.99 -5.48 -1.91
C ILE A 114 -12.28 -5.78 -2.68
N ASN A 115 -12.79 -7.02 -2.63
CA ASN A 115 -14.01 -7.45 -3.30
C ASN A 115 -15.31 -6.83 -2.73
N LYS A 116 -15.22 -6.09 -1.62
CA LYS A 116 -16.35 -5.42 -0.94
C LYS A 116 -16.32 -3.90 -1.14
N GLU A 117 -15.14 -3.31 -1.20
CA GLU A 117 -14.91 -1.86 -1.18
C GLU A 117 -14.42 -1.32 -2.53
N GLY A 118 -13.84 -2.16 -3.40
CA GLY A 118 -13.41 -1.81 -4.77
C GLY A 118 -11.99 -1.24 -4.85
N LEU A 119 -11.71 -0.46 -5.91
CA LEU A 119 -10.40 0.13 -6.21
C LEU A 119 -9.76 0.81 -4.99
N LYS A 120 -10.52 1.60 -4.22
CA LYS A 120 -10.03 2.27 -2.99
C LYS A 120 -9.39 1.33 -1.96
N ALA A 121 -9.78 0.04 -1.93
CA ALA A 121 -9.17 -0.97 -1.07
C ALA A 121 -7.98 -1.69 -1.74
N MET A 122 -7.92 -1.71 -3.07
CA MET A 122 -6.72 -2.12 -3.82
C MET A 122 -5.59 -1.09 -3.63
N LEU A 123 -5.89 0.21 -3.72
CA LEU A 123 -4.92 1.31 -3.63
C LEU A 123 -4.28 1.47 -2.23
N GLU A 124 -4.97 1.06 -1.16
CA GLU A 124 -4.40 1.00 0.21
C GLU A 124 -3.63 -0.31 0.49
N SER A 125 -3.57 -1.25 -0.46
CA SER A 125 -2.90 -2.54 -0.30
C SER A 125 -1.44 -2.52 -0.79
N LYS A 126 -0.63 -3.49 -0.38
CA LYS A 126 0.78 -3.62 -0.83
C LYS A 126 0.98 -4.78 -1.79
N VAL A 127 0.70 -6.00 -1.34
CA VAL A 127 0.94 -7.21 -2.14
C VAL A 127 -0.10 -7.38 -3.25
N PRO A 128 -1.42 -7.20 -3.02
CA PRO A 128 -2.41 -7.19 -4.10
C PRO A 128 -2.14 -6.09 -5.14
N LEU A 129 -1.72 -4.90 -4.69
CA LEU A 129 -1.39 -3.77 -5.57
C LEU A 129 -0.24 -4.07 -6.54
N CYS A 130 0.66 -4.99 -6.22
CA CYS A 130 1.71 -5.44 -7.15
C CYS A 130 1.15 -6.21 -8.36
N TYR A 131 0.11 -7.03 -8.17
CA TYR A 131 -0.58 -7.72 -9.26
C TYR A 131 -1.39 -6.74 -10.12
N PHE A 132 -2.04 -5.75 -9.49
CA PHE A 132 -2.74 -4.70 -10.23
C PHE A 132 -1.77 -3.80 -11.01
N LEU A 133 -0.59 -3.47 -10.46
CA LEU A 133 0.45 -2.76 -11.20
C LEU A 133 0.97 -3.58 -12.39
N TYR A 134 1.18 -4.90 -12.25
CA TYR A 134 1.53 -5.75 -13.40
C TYR A 134 0.49 -5.65 -14.52
N HIS A 135 -0.80 -5.73 -14.18
CA HIS A 135 -1.88 -5.58 -15.15
C HIS A 135 -1.89 -4.19 -15.83
N LEU A 136 -1.66 -3.11 -15.07
CA LEU A 136 -1.56 -1.76 -15.64
C LEU A 136 -0.31 -1.54 -16.50
N LEU A 137 0.78 -2.27 -16.25
CA LEU A 137 1.96 -2.27 -17.12
C LEU A 137 1.68 -2.99 -18.44
N ASP A 138 1.02 -4.16 -18.37
CA ASP A 138 0.62 -4.96 -19.54
C ASP A 138 -0.44 -4.26 -20.41
N GLU A 139 -1.35 -3.50 -19.79
CA GLU A 139 -2.32 -2.63 -20.48
C GLU A 139 -1.81 -1.22 -20.81
N PHE A 140 -0.52 -0.92 -20.64
CA PHE A 140 0.09 0.39 -20.93
C PHE A 140 -0.66 1.59 -20.30
N SER A 141 -1.09 1.46 -19.04
CA SER A 141 -1.86 2.48 -18.29
C SER A 141 -1.34 2.72 -16.84
N SER A 142 -0.11 2.29 -16.56
CA SER A 142 0.54 2.36 -15.22
C SER A 142 0.81 3.78 -14.72
N GLU A 143 0.96 4.76 -15.62
CA GLU A 143 1.19 6.17 -15.32
C GLU A 143 0.07 6.76 -14.46
N ASN A 144 -1.17 6.31 -14.63
CA ASN A 144 -2.30 6.72 -13.80
C ASN A 144 -2.12 6.33 -12.33
N LEU A 145 -1.54 5.15 -12.05
CA LEU A 145 -1.29 4.68 -10.68
C LEU A 145 -0.13 5.45 -10.04
N PHE A 146 0.97 5.62 -10.77
CA PHE A 146 2.14 6.35 -10.26
C PHE A 146 1.81 7.83 -9.99
N PHE A 147 1.10 8.49 -10.92
CA PHE A 147 0.59 9.85 -10.72
C PHE A 147 -0.34 9.95 -9.52
N PHE A 148 -1.33 9.04 -9.41
CA PHE A 148 -2.28 9.04 -8.29
C PHE A 148 -1.56 8.95 -6.93
N LEU A 149 -0.58 8.05 -6.81
CA LEU A 149 0.19 7.84 -5.60
C LEU A 149 1.15 9.01 -5.29
N GLU A 150 1.79 9.63 -6.29
CA GLU A 150 2.60 10.83 -6.05
C GLU A 150 1.74 12.03 -5.62
N VAL A 151 0.51 12.21 -6.16
CA VAL A 151 -0.40 13.27 -5.72
C VAL A 151 -0.86 13.04 -4.27
N GLU A 152 -1.22 11.80 -3.87
CA GLU A 152 -1.52 11.51 -2.46
C GLU A 152 -0.34 11.84 -1.52
N GLN A 153 0.88 11.51 -1.93
CA GLN A 153 2.08 11.85 -1.15
C GLN A 153 2.30 13.37 -1.07
N PHE A 154 2.07 14.09 -2.16
CA PHE A 154 2.20 15.54 -2.26
C PHE A 154 1.24 16.29 -1.33
N GLU A 155 -0.05 15.95 -1.33
CA GLU A 155 -1.05 16.55 -0.43
C GLU A 155 -0.68 16.33 1.04
N ASN A 156 -0.23 15.11 1.38
CA ASN A 156 0.21 14.76 2.72
C ASN A 156 1.53 15.47 3.13
N TYR A 157 2.37 15.88 2.18
CA TYR A 157 3.65 16.54 2.46
C TYR A 157 3.50 17.98 2.96
N LYS A 158 2.37 18.66 2.68
CA LYS A 158 2.11 20.10 2.96
C LYS A 158 2.63 20.58 4.33
N LYS A 159 2.51 19.74 5.36
CA LYS A 159 2.84 20.05 6.76
C LYS A 159 4.35 20.11 7.09
N LYS A 160 5.25 19.84 6.13
CA LYS A 160 6.69 19.67 6.39
C LYS A 160 7.59 20.82 5.91
N SER A 161 7.41 21.33 4.68
CA SER A 161 8.21 22.44 4.14
C SER A 161 7.62 22.96 2.82
N SER A 162 7.33 24.26 2.71
CA SER A 162 6.78 24.87 1.49
C SER A 162 7.71 24.70 0.28
N ARG A 163 9.01 24.98 0.43
CA ARG A 163 10.01 24.78 -0.64
C ARG A 163 9.99 23.35 -1.20
N LYS A 164 10.02 22.32 -0.34
CA LYS A 164 10.00 20.91 -0.78
C LYS A 164 8.66 20.51 -1.38
N HIS A 165 7.56 21.10 -0.93
CA HIS A 165 6.24 20.93 -1.53
C HIS A 165 6.20 21.53 -2.96
N LYS A 166 6.78 22.71 -3.18
CA LYS A 166 6.94 23.33 -4.52
C LYS A 166 7.89 22.54 -5.44
N GLU A 167 9.00 22.03 -4.90
CA GLU A 167 9.92 21.10 -5.61
C GLU A 167 9.24 19.77 -5.97
N MET A 168 8.27 19.31 -5.17
CA MET A 168 7.46 18.11 -5.46
C MET A 168 6.36 18.38 -6.49
N ALA A 169 5.64 19.50 -6.40
CA ALA A 169 4.66 19.91 -7.40
C ALA A 169 5.29 20.04 -8.79
N ARG A 170 6.48 20.64 -8.89
CA ARG A 170 7.19 20.76 -10.16
C ARG A 170 7.54 19.40 -10.76
N ARG A 171 8.06 18.46 -9.97
CA ARG A 171 8.30 17.08 -10.47
C ARG A 171 7.03 16.40 -10.97
N ILE A 172 5.92 16.50 -10.24
CA ILE A 172 4.64 15.88 -10.66
C ILE A 172 4.14 16.50 -11.96
N TYR A 173 4.27 17.83 -12.10
CA TYR A 173 3.96 18.53 -13.35
C TYR A 173 4.87 18.08 -14.50
N ASP A 174 6.19 18.13 -14.30
CA ASP A 174 7.20 17.79 -15.32
C ASP A 174 7.14 16.31 -15.75
N THR A 175 6.78 15.38 -14.84
CA THR A 175 6.68 13.94 -15.13
C THR A 175 5.34 13.56 -15.78
N TYR A 176 4.20 14.09 -15.33
CA TYR A 176 2.87 13.55 -15.69
C TYR A 176 1.95 14.54 -16.44
N ILE A 177 2.20 15.85 -16.40
CA ILE A 177 1.28 16.87 -16.94
C ILE A 177 1.84 17.60 -18.18
N VAL A 178 3.17 17.66 -18.32
CA VAL A 178 3.84 18.23 -19.50
C VAL A 178 3.64 17.31 -20.71
N ASN A 179 3.20 17.92 -21.82
CA ASN A 179 3.06 17.28 -23.12
C ASN A 179 4.34 16.56 -23.57
N ASP A 180 4.19 15.43 -24.26
CA ASP A 180 5.27 14.59 -24.79
C ASP A 180 6.14 13.95 -23.68
N SER A 181 5.66 13.91 -22.43
CA SER A 181 6.30 13.13 -21.37
C SER A 181 6.01 11.64 -21.52
N TYR A 182 7.02 10.81 -21.26
CA TYR A 182 6.90 9.34 -21.28
C TYR A 182 5.91 8.76 -20.25
N LEU A 183 5.40 9.57 -19.31
CA LEU A 183 4.38 9.22 -18.31
C LEU A 183 3.24 10.25 -18.28
N GLU A 184 3.00 10.95 -19.40
CA GLU A 184 1.90 11.90 -19.53
C GLU A 184 0.54 11.22 -19.29
N VAL A 185 -0.20 11.66 -18.25
CA VAL A 185 -1.54 11.13 -17.99
C VAL A 185 -2.56 11.71 -18.97
N ASN A 186 -3.50 10.88 -19.41
CA ASN A 186 -4.54 11.26 -20.35
C ASN A 186 -5.58 12.19 -19.69
N LEU A 187 -5.44 13.50 -19.96
CA LEU A 187 -6.26 14.58 -19.37
C LEU A 187 -6.72 15.56 -20.45
N ASP A 188 -7.92 16.12 -20.27
CA ASP A 188 -8.41 17.29 -21.01
C ASP A 188 -7.37 18.42 -21.02
N ASP A 189 -7.16 19.07 -22.17
CA ASP A 189 -6.33 20.28 -22.29
C ASP A 189 -6.73 21.40 -21.32
N ARG A 190 -8.00 21.44 -20.89
CA ARG A 190 -8.50 22.37 -19.85
C ARG A 190 -7.75 22.16 -18.54
N VAL A 191 -7.58 20.90 -18.13
CA VAL A 191 -6.97 20.51 -16.85
C VAL A 191 -5.47 20.74 -16.92
N LYS A 192 -4.80 20.31 -18.00
CA LYS A 192 -3.37 20.55 -18.23
C LYS A 192 -3.04 22.05 -18.18
N ARG A 193 -3.82 22.90 -18.88
CA ARG A 193 -3.64 24.36 -18.84
C ARG A 193 -3.91 24.96 -17.46
N HIS A 194 -4.96 24.54 -16.76
CA HIS A 194 -5.25 25.03 -15.41
C HIS A 194 -4.10 24.75 -14.43
N ILE A 195 -3.50 23.56 -14.51
CA ILE A 195 -2.32 23.19 -13.71
C ILE A 195 -1.10 24.02 -14.15
N ALA A 196 -0.85 24.16 -15.47
CA ALA A 196 0.26 24.95 -15.99
C ALA A 196 0.19 26.43 -15.55
N ASP A 197 -0.99 27.05 -15.61
CA ASP A 197 -1.22 28.43 -15.16
C ASP A 197 -0.88 28.59 -13.67
N GLN A 198 -1.33 27.65 -12.81
CA GLN A 198 -0.99 27.65 -11.39
C GLN A 198 0.49 27.35 -11.10
N MET A 199 1.13 26.50 -11.92
CA MET A 199 2.56 26.19 -11.80
C MET A 199 3.48 27.32 -12.27
N ASN A 200 3.00 28.18 -13.16
CA ASN A 200 3.74 29.33 -13.70
C ASN A 200 3.50 30.64 -12.94
N ALA A 201 2.48 30.73 -12.10
CA ALA A 201 2.25 31.88 -11.24
C ALA A 201 3.42 32.15 -10.27
N GLU A 202 3.76 33.42 -10.05
CA GLU A 202 4.84 33.87 -9.17
C GLU A 202 4.52 33.74 -7.66
N ASN A 203 3.70 32.76 -7.27
CA ASN A 203 3.32 32.49 -5.89
C ASN A 203 4.42 31.69 -5.17
N ASP A 204 4.83 32.12 -3.98
CA ASP A 204 5.79 31.36 -3.16
C ASP A 204 5.23 30.01 -2.68
N GLU A 205 3.91 29.91 -2.48
CA GLU A 205 3.22 28.67 -2.13
C GLU A 205 2.43 28.11 -3.33
N ILE A 206 2.48 26.79 -3.51
CA ILE A 206 1.65 26.06 -4.48
C ILE A 206 0.35 25.62 -3.79
N CYS A 207 -0.78 25.67 -4.51
CA CYS A 207 -2.05 25.15 -4.00
C CYS A 207 -1.96 23.63 -3.80
N PRO A 208 -2.25 23.08 -2.60
CA PRO A 208 -2.14 21.64 -2.36
C PRO A 208 -3.10 20.80 -3.19
N SER A 209 -4.24 21.36 -3.60
CA SER A 209 -5.24 20.71 -4.46
C SER A 209 -5.08 21.05 -5.94
N ILE A 210 -3.91 21.56 -6.37
CA ILE A 210 -3.61 21.89 -7.78
C ILE A 210 -3.86 20.71 -8.72
N PHE A 211 -3.56 19.48 -8.28
CA PHE A 211 -3.73 18.27 -9.06
C PHE A 211 -5.09 17.58 -8.87
N ALA A 212 -6.02 18.12 -8.06
CA ALA A 212 -7.21 17.38 -7.65
C ALA A 212 -8.12 16.97 -8.83
N GLU A 213 -8.36 17.86 -9.80
CA GLU A 213 -9.15 17.53 -11.00
C GLU A 213 -8.49 16.40 -11.81
N ALA A 214 -7.17 16.49 -12.04
CA ALA A 214 -6.38 15.47 -12.73
C ALA A 214 -6.33 14.13 -11.98
N GLN A 215 -6.14 14.14 -10.65
CA GLN A 215 -6.15 12.93 -9.82
C GLN A 215 -7.51 12.23 -9.89
N THR A 216 -8.59 12.98 -10.07
CA THR A 216 -9.93 12.41 -10.23
C THR A 216 -10.09 11.73 -11.58
N CYS A 217 -9.57 12.32 -12.67
CA CYS A 217 -9.51 11.67 -13.98
C CYS A 217 -8.68 10.37 -13.94
N ALA A 218 -7.50 10.39 -13.31
CA ALA A 218 -6.66 9.22 -13.13
C ALA A 218 -7.34 8.11 -12.31
N TYR A 219 -8.06 8.47 -11.22
CA TYR A 219 -8.84 7.49 -10.45
C TYR A 219 -9.92 6.79 -11.30
N ILE A 220 -10.58 7.50 -12.21
CA ILE A 220 -11.60 6.94 -13.10
C ILE A 220 -10.96 6.00 -14.15
N MET A 221 -9.80 6.35 -14.69
CA MET A 221 -9.03 5.46 -15.56
C MET A 221 -8.61 4.19 -14.81
N LEU A 222 -8.13 4.32 -13.57
CA LEU A 222 -7.82 3.19 -12.70
C LEU A 222 -9.06 2.35 -12.36
N GLU A 223 -10.26 2.94 -12.20
CA GLU A 223 -11.48 2.19 -11.92
C GLU A 223 -11.93 1.39 -13.15
N SER A 224 -11.79 1.96 -14.34
CA SER A 224 -11.95 1.25 -15.62
C SER A 224 -10.99 0.07 -15.76
N SER A 225 -9.69 0.27 -15.50
CA SER A 225 -8.68 -0.81 -15.54
C SER A 225 -8.89 -1.84 -14.43
N PHE A 226 -9.31 -1.43 -13.23
CA PHE A 226 -9.62 -2.35 -12.13
C PHE A 226 -10.81 -3.27 -12.48
N ILE A 227 -11.83 -2.77 -13.18
CA ILE A 227 -12.93 -3.62 -13.65
C ILE A 227 -12.44 -4.68 -14.65
N ARG A 228 -11.49 -4.34 -15.53
CA ARG A 228 -10.86 -5.33 -16.44
C ARG A 228 -10.00 -6.33 -15.67
N PHE A 229 -9.19 -5.86 -14.73
CA PHE A 229 -8.32 -6.70 -13.89
C PHE A 229 -9.08 -7.85 -13.22
N LEU A 230 -10.27 -7.60 -12.66
CA LEU A 230 -11.15 -8.60 -12.03
C LEU A 230 -11.55 -9.79 -12.95
N HIS A 231 -11.28 -9.71 -14.25
CA HIS A 231 -11.57 -10.74 -15.25
C HIS A 231 -10.30 -11.34 -15.89
N THR A 232 -9.12 -11.10 -15.30
CA THR A 232 -7.83 -11.64 -15.77
C THR A 232 -7.37 -12.84 -14.93
N SER A 233 -6.56 -13.72 -15.52
CA SER A 233 -5.89 -14.80 -14.75
C SER A 233 -4.99 -14.23 -13.65
N VAL A 234 -4.35 -13.08 -13.88
CA VAL A 234 -3.50 -12.38 -12.88
C VAL A 234 -4.29 -12.06 -11.60
N TYR A 235 -5.60 -11.75 -11.71
CA TYR A 235 -6.47 -11.60 -10.55
C TYR A 235 -6.79 -12.95 -9.89
N GLU A 236 -7.03 -14.02 -10.65
CA GLU A 236 -7.24 -15.38 -10.10
C GLU A 236 -5.98 -15.87 -9.35
N ASP A 237 -4.80 -15.73 -9.95
CA ASP A 237 -3.48 -15.97 -9.36
C ASP A 237 -3.26 -15.15 -8.09
N MET A 238 -3.62 -13.86 -8.09
CA MET A 238 -3.58 -13.02 -6.90
C MET A 238 -4.51 -13.55 -5.79
N VAL A 239 -5.73 -13.98 -6.13
CA VAL A 239 -6.70 -14.51 -5.15
C VAL A 239 -6.20 -15.82 -4.53
N GLU A 240 -5.58 -16.71 -5.32
CA GLU A 240 -4.97 -17.95 -4.82
C GLU A 240 -3.74 -17.66 -3.95
N ASN A 241 -2.78 -16.89 -4.44
CA ASN A 241 -1.52 -16.61 -3.74
C ASN A 241 -1.74 -15.80 -2.45
N CYS A 242 -2.57 -14.75 -2.49
CA CYS A 242 -2.86 -13.94 -1.30
C CYS A 242 -3.79 -14.67 -0.33
N GLY A 243 -4.82 -15.36 -0.83
CA GLY A 243 -5.84 -16.03 -0.01
C GLY A 243 -6.92 -15.10 0.54
N PHE A 244 -8.17 -15.56 0.56
CA PHE A 244 -9.35 -14.69 0.63
C PHE A 244 -9.46 -13.76 1.87
N LEU A 245 -8.99 -14.23 3.03
CA LEU A 245 -9.10 -13.50 4.32
C LEU A 245 -7.74 -13.11 4.93
N ASN A 246 -6.64 -13.37 4.22
CA ASN A 246 -5.30 -13.12 4.77
C ASN A 246 -5.01 -11.62 4.79
N ILE A 247 -4.57 -11.12 5.94
CA ILE A 247 -4.18 -9.71 6.16
C ILE A 247 -2.68 -9.55 6.45
N HIS A 248 -1.92 -10.64 6.37
CA HIS A 248 -0.48 -10.66 6.60
C HIS A 248 0.13 -11.64 5.59
N TYR A 249 0.80 -11.10 4.59
CA TYR A 249 1.49 -11.88 3.57
C TYR A 249 2.91 -12.18 4.03
N ASP A 250 3.38 -13.41 3.80
CA ASP A 250 4.73 -13.81 4.16
C ASP A 250 5.74 -13.42 3.06
N LYS A 251 6.99 -13.85 3.21
CA LYS A 251 8.02 -13.60 2.20
C LYS A 251 7.79 -14.37 0.89
N THR A 252 7.14 -15.54 0.91
CA THR A 252 6.87 -16.31 -0.31
C THR A 252 5.77 -15.66 -1.15
N VAL A 253 4.61 -15.33 -0.58
CA VAL A 253 3.52 -14.63 -1.28
C VAL A 253 3.98 -13.26 -1.80
N THR A 254 4.77 -12.52 -1.00
CA THR A 254 5.37 -11.24 -1.45
C THR A 254 6.34 -11.45 -2.61
N SER A 255 7.16 -12.52 -2.59
CA SER A 255 8.10 -12.82 -3.68
C SER A 255 7.39 -13.23 -4.97
N ASN A 256 6.25 -13.95 -4.88
CA ASN A 256 5.43 -14.30 -6.03
C ASN A 256 4.87 -13.05 -6.71
N ALA A 257 4.39 -12.08 -5.93
CA ALA A 257 3.89 -10.80 -6.43
C ALA A 257 5.00 -9.94 -7.08
N LEU A 258 6.19 -9.86 -6.46
CA LEU A 258 7.34 -9.15 -7.04
C LEU A 258 7.92 -9.85 -8.28
N ASN A 259 7.76 -11.17 -8.39
CA ASN A 259 8.16 -11.93 -9.57
C ASN A 259 7.35 -11.52 -10.81
N TYR A 260 6.06 -11.18 -10.71
CA TYR A 260 5.27 -10.67 -11.85
C TYR A 260 5.92 -9.41 -12.45
N LEU A 261 6.16 -8.39 -11.62
CA LEU A 261 6.85 -7.14 -12.04
C LEU A 261 8.25 -7.41 -12.60
N THR A 262 8.97 -8.37 -12.01
CA THR A 262 10.31 -8.78 -12.46
C THR A 262 10.28 -9.51 -13.81
N GLN A 263 9.26 -10.32 -14.09
CA GLN A 263 9.08 -11.00 -15.37
C GLN A 263 8.71 -10.02 -16.49
N TYR A 264 7.82 -9.06 -16.21
CA TYR A 264 7.53 -7.96 -17.14
C TYR A 264 8.80 -7.19 -17.53
N LEU A 265 9.60 -6.75 -16.54
CA LEU A 265 10.84 -6.03 -16.79
C LEU A 265 11.92 -6.87 -17.51
N ARG A 266 11.90 -8.20 -17.40
CA ARG A 266 12.77 -9.08 -18.22
C ARG A 266 12.28 -9.15 -19.66
N HIS A 267 10.98 -9.37 -19.88
CA HIS A 267 10.40 -9.44 -21.22
C HIS A 267 10.62 -8.14 -22.02
N GLN A 268 10.40 -6.98 -21.39
CA GLN A 268 10.68 -5.68 -22.00
C GLN A 268 12.18 -5.51 -22.33
N GLN A 269 13.08 -5.97 -21.45
CA GLN A 269 14.52 -5.93 -21.72
C GLN A 269 14.90 -6.81 -22.91
N ASP A 270 14.32 -8.01 -23.03
CA ASP A 270 14.56 -8.91 -24.17
C ASP A 270 14.05 -8.31 -25.49
N MET A 271 12.89 -7.62 -25.49
CA MET A 271 12.40 -6.89 -26.68
C MET A 271 13.35 -5.77 -27.11
N VAL A 272 13.84 -4.95 -26.18
CA VAL A 272 14.86 -3.93 -26.45
C VAL A 272 16.14 -4.54 -27.05
N ILE A 273 16.61 -5.66 -26.50
CA ILE A 273 17.78 -6.39 -27.00
C ILE A 273 17.54 -7.02 -28.38
N MET A 274 16.31 -7.40 -28.73
CA MET A 274 16.00 -7.88 -30.09
C MET A 274 16.02 -6.74 -31.11
N HIS A 275 15.38 -5.61 -30.83
CA HIS A 275 15.31 -4.48 -31.77
C HIS A 275 16.66 -3.78 -32.00
N SER A 276 17.55 -3.75 -31.00
CA SER A 276 18.90 -3.16 -31.12
C SER A 276 19.86 -3.82 -32.14
N LYS A 277 19.40 -4.83 -32.89
CA LYS A 277 20.17 -5.54 -33.93
C LYS A 277 19.87 -5.04 -35.35
N ASP A 278 18.81 -4.26 -35.55
CA ASP A 278 18.43 -3.71 -36.86
C ASP A 278 19.20 -2.41 -37.16
N HIS A 279 20.42 -2.56 -37.67
CA HIS A 279 21.32 -1.45 -37.98
C HIS A 279 20.85 -0.62 -39.17
N GLY A 280 20.13 0.48 -38.89
CA GLY A 280 19.78 1.51 -39.87
C GLY A 280 19.28 2.78 -39.18
N PRO A 281 19.36 3.97 -39.82
CA PRO A 281 19.21 5.25 -39.12
C PRO A 281 17.86 5.48 -38.41
N LEU A 282 16.79 4.84 -38.88
CA LEU A 282 15.47 4.85 -38.23
C LEU A 282 15.38 3.82 -37.10
N GLY A 283 16.06 2.68 -37.23
CA GLY A 283 16.16 1.64 -36.20
C GLY A 283 16.99 2.09 -35.00
N ASP A 284 18.06 2.84 -35.23
CA ASP A 284 18.90 3.42 -34.17
C ASP A 284 18.10 4.38 -33.28
N SER A 285 17.34 5.30 -33.88
CA SER A 285 16.50 6.26 -33.16
C SER A 285 15.31 5.62 -32.43
N LEU A 286 14.67 4.61 -33.04
CA LEU A 286 13.60 3.84 -32.40
C LEU A 286 14.15 2.99 -31.23
N THR A 287 15.34 2.42 -31.39
CA THR A 287 16.04 1.67 -30.33
C THR A 287 16.38 2.58 -29.15
N GLU A 288 16.90 3.79 -29.40
CA GLU A 288 17.17 4.76 -28.31
C GLU A 288 15.90 5.13 -27.55
N MET A 289 14.79 5.39 -28.25
CA MET A 289 13.49 5.68 -27.63
C MET A 289 13.01 4.51 -26.75
N ASN A 290 13.11 3.28 -27.25
CA ASN A 290 12.71 2.08 -26.51
C ASN A 290 13.59 1.81 -25.30
N ILE A 291 14.91 2.06 -25.39
CA ILE A 291 15.84 2.01 -24.24
C ILE A 291 15.42 3.01 -23.16
N ARG A 292 15.18 4.29 -23.53
CA ARG A 292 14.80 5.34 -22.56
C ARG A 292 13.45 5.04 -21.90
N HIS A 293 12.47 4.52 -22.64
CA HIS A 293 11.19 4.08 -22.07
C HIS A 293 11.33 2.90 -21.11
N TYR A 294 12.17 1.91 -21.46
CA TYR A 294 12.50 0.78 -20.58
C TYR A 294 13.18 1.22 -19.28
N ASP A 295 14.23 2.05 -19.36
CA ASP A 295 14.98 2.50 -18.19
C ASP A 295 14.13 3.37 -17.26
N LEU A 296 13.24 4.20 -17.80
CA LEU A 296 12.27 4.96 -17.00
C LEU A 296 11.25 4.03 -16.32
N THR A 297 10.63 3.12 -17.05
CA THR A 297 9.66 2.15 -16.51
C THR A 297 10.27 1.34 -15.38
N LYS A 298 11.50 0.86 -15.58
CA LYS A 298 12.32 0.16 -14.58
C LYS A 298 12.61 1.04 -13.36
N ALA A 299 12.99 2.30 -13.54
CA ALA A 299 13.27 3.22 -12.43
C ALA A 299 12.03 3.47 -11.57
N VAL A 300 10.86 3.68 -12.19
CA VAL A 300 9.60 3.94 -11.46
C VAL A 300 9.07 2.69 -10.75
N VAL A 301 9.09 1.52 -11.39
CA VAL A 301 8.74 0.23 -10.75
C VAL A 301 9.69 -0.08 -9.57
N ASN A 302 10.99 0.21 -9.70
CA ASN A 302 11.94 0.05 -8.60
C ASN A 302 11.65 0.99 -7.43
N GLY A 303 11.30 2.26 -7.72
CA GLY A 303 10.88 3.24 -6.70
C GLY A 303 9.63 2.78 -5.95
N PHE A 304 8.61 2.34 -6.66
CA PHE A 304 7.37 1.79 -6.10
C PHE A 304 7.62 0.59 -5.17
N ILE A 305 8.45 -0.38 -5.57
CA ILE A 305 8.80 -1.54 -4.75
C ILE A 305 9.57 -1.10 -3.49
N LYS A 306 10.50 -0.15 -3.62
CA LYS A 306 11.26 0.41 -2.51
C LYS A 306 10.34 1.13 -1.50
N ASP A 307 9.37 1.90 -1.97
CA ASP A 307 8.46 2.66 -1.11
C ASP A 307 7.44 1.75 -0.39
N LEU A 308 6.90 0.72 -1.07
CA LEU A 308 5.95 -0.22 -0.44
C LEU A 308 6.61 -1.12 0.61
N PHE A 309 7.79 -1.67 0.32
CA PHE A 309 8.41 -2.74 1.10
C PHE A 309 9.69 -2.36 1.85
N SER A 310 10.29 -1.19 1.55
CA SER A 310 11.62 -0.78 2.04
C SER A 310 12.75 -1.75 1.65
N ILE A 311 12.62 -2.39 0.47
CA ILE A 311 13.58 -3.37 -0.07
C ILE A 311 14.09 -2.90 -1.44
N ASP A 312 15.41 -2.79 -1.58
CA ASP A 312 16.09 -2.58 -2.86
C ASP A 312 16.21 -3.91 -3.62
N TYR A 313 15.11 -4.35 -4.22
CA TYR A 313 14.96 -5.71 -4.77
C TYR A 313 15.90 -6.04 -5.95
N PHE A 314 16.35 -5.03 -6.70
CA PHE A 314 17.13 -5.19 -7.93
C PHE A 314 18.65 -5.00 -7.77
N ASP A 315 19.17 -4.75 -6.57
CA ASP A 315 20.62 -4.72 -6.37
C ASP A 315 21.22 -6.12 -6.55
N SER A 316 22.17 -6.23 -7.48
CA SER A 316 22.47 -7.48 -8.20
C SER A 316 23.48 -8.35 -7.46
N SER A 317 23.06 -8.89 -6.31
CA SER A 317 23.84 -9.84 -5.50
C SER A 317 23.03 -10.99 -4.87
N SER A 318 21.70 -10.85 -4.75
CA SER A 318 20.83 -11.81 -4.06
C SER A 318 20.36 -13.00 -4.91
N LEU A 319 20.27 -12.85 -6.24
CA LEU A 319 19.60 -13.78 -7.16
C LEU A 319 20.48 -14.95 -7.68
N LEU A 320 21.68 -15.18 -7.11
CA LEU A 320 22.63 -16.20 -7.58
C LEU A 320 23.01 -17.28 -6.54
N SER A 321 22.40 -17.29 -5.34
CA SER A 321 22.80 -18.21 -4.25
C SER A 321 21.81 -19.35 -3.96
N SER A 322 20.64 -19.40 -4.61
CA SER A 322 19.53 -20.30 -4.26
C SER A 322 19.37 -21.55 -5.13
N SER A 323 20.23 -21.78 -6.14
CA SER A 323 20.07 -22.87 -7.13
C SER A 323 21.28 -23.81 -7.28
N ALA A 324 22.29 -23.76 -6.40
CA ALA A 324 23.49 -24.60 -6.50
C ALA A 324 24.06 -25.05 -5.15
N SER A 325 23.42 -26.03 -4.47
CA SER A 325 23.97 -26.71 -3.28
C SER A 325 23.35 -28.08 -2.99
N SER A 326 23.51 -29.04 -3.90
CA SER A 326 23.44 -30.47 -3.55
C SER A 326 24.37 -31.30 -4.45
N ASN A 327 24.88 -32.40 -3.91
CA ASN A 327 25.70 -33.42 -4.58
C ASN A 327 27.02 -32.97 -5.25
N SER A 328 28.11 -33.00 -4.49
CA SER A 328 29.11 -34.06 -4.70
C SER A 328 30.13 -34.13 -3.55
N SER A 329 30.46 -35.34 -3.12
CA SER A 329 31.49 -35.61 -2.11
C SER A 329 32.63 -36.41 -2.74
N SER A 330 33.86 -35.92 -2.60
CA SER A 330 35.08 -36.73 -2.75
C SER A 330 36.25 -36.07 -2.00
N SER A 331 37.28 -36.85 -1.68
CA SER A 331 38.34 -36.47 -0.76
C SER A 331 39.73 -36.78 -1.30
N SER A 332 40.71 -35.93 -0.96
CA SER A 332 42.14 -36.21 -1.06
C SER A 332 42.94 -35.34 -0.07
N THR A 333 44.23 -35.62 0.13
CA THR A 333 44.95 -35.29 1.38
C THR A 333 46.40 -34.82 1.16
N LYS A 334 47.04 -34.35 2.27
CA LYS A 334 48.47 -34.01 2.48
C LYS A 334 48.91 -32.60 2.02
N SER A 335 50.03 -32.02 2.50
CA SER A 335 50.71 -32.08 3.83
C SER A 335 51.91 -31.11 3.89
N VAL A 336 51.95 -30.23 4.90
CA VAL A 336 53.14 -29.68 5.63
C VAL A 336 54.42 -29.30 4.86
N HIS A 337 54.79 -28.00 4.88
CA HIS A 337 56.06 -27.56 5.50
C HIS A 337 56.05 -26.09 5.98
N LEU A 338 56.91 -25.76 6.95
CA LEU A 338 57.15 -24.42 7.52
C LEU A 338 58.65 -24.06 7.38
N PRO A 339 59.09 -22.78 7.55
CA PRO A 339 59.59 -22.40 8.89
C PRO A 339 59.46 -20.90 9.31
N SER A 340 58.83 -20.68 10.47
CA SER A 340 59.23 -19.81 11.61
C SER A 340 60.05 -18.51 11.42
N LYS A 341 59.56 -17.41 12.06
CA LYS A 341 60.36 -16.64 13.06
C LYS A 341 59.58 -15.66 13.98
N LYS A 342 59.64 -15.96 15.29
CA LYS A 342 59.61 -15.09 16.50
C LYS A 342 58.36 -14.25 16.88
N LEU A 343 58.17 -14.15 18.21
CA LEU A 343 57.19 -13.36 18.96
C LEU A 343 57.74 -11.94 19.25
N THR A 344 56.98 -10.97 19.79
CA THR A 344 56.69 -10.81 21.24
C THR A 344 55.31 -10.20 21.56
N LYS A 345 54.74 -10.55 22.74
CA LYS A 345 53.52 -9.93 23.31
C LYS A 345 53.85 -8.78 24.27
N LYS A 346 52.97 -7.76 24.40
CA LYS A 346 52.58 -7.17 25.70
C LYS A 346 51.32 -6.25 25.65
N ARG A 347 50.54 -6.33 26.73
CA ARG A 347 49.41 -5.50 27.24
C ARG A 347 49.39 -5.72 28.78
N PRO A 348 48.61 -5.01 29.62
CA PRO A 348 47.69 -3.89 29.38
C PRO A 348 48.25 -2.57 30.01
N SER A 349 47.47 -1.55 30.38
CA SER A 349 46.59 -1.48 31.58
C SER A 349 45.62 -0.29 31.55
N ILE A 350 44.52 -0.40 32.31
CA ILE A 350 43.49 0.65 32.49
C ILE A 350 43.86 1.57 33.67
N LYS A 351 43.42 2.84 33.64
CA LYS A 351 43.29 3.68 34.83
C LYS A 351 41.96 4.44 34.85
N ILE A 352 41.33 4.46 36.02
CA ILE A 352 40.14 5.26 36.37
C ILE A 352 40.58 6.28 37.42
N ARG A 353 40.07 7.51 37.32
CA ARG A 353 39.95 8.50 38.42
C ARG A 353 39.13 9.70 37.93
N GLU A 354 38.49 10.54 38.74
CA GLU A 354 37.79 10.46 40.05
C GLU A 354 37.35 11.90 40.38
N ASN A 355 36.25 12.10 41.09
CA ASN A 355 35.69 13.45 41.31
C ASN A 355 36.50 14.30 42.30
N GLY A 356 36.56 15.61 42.06
CA GLY A 356 37.11 16.60 43.00
C GLY A 356 36.33 17.92 42.96
N ARG A 357 35.54 18.20 44.01
CA ARG A 357 34.96 19.55 44.24
C ARG A 357 36.06 20.51 44.72
N ARG A 358 35.93 21.80 44.39
CA ARG A 358 36.49 22.87 45.23
C ARG A 358 35.55 24.08 45.26
N ILE A 359 35.52 24.74 46.42
CA ILE A 359 34.75 25.93 46.75
C ILE A 359 35.73 26.92 47.41
N SER A 360 35.38 28.20 47.42
CA SER A 360 36.11 29.38 47.92
C SER A 360 37.02 30.07 46.88
N MET A 361 37.18 31.39 46.94
CA MET A 361 36.55 32.35 47.89
C MET A 361 35.30 33.01 47.32
#